data_AF-H0E3M7-F1
#
_entry.id   AF-H0E3M7-F1
#
_cell.length_a   1.000
_cell.length_b   1.000
_cell.length_c   1.000
_cell.angle_alpha   90.00
_cell.angle_beta   90.00
_cell.angle_gamma   90.00
#
_symmetry.space_group_name_H-M   'P 1'
#
loop_
_entity.id
_entity.type
_entity.pdbx_description
1 polymer ?
#
loop_
_entity_poly.entity_id
_entity_poly.type
_entity_poly.pdbx_seq_one_letter_code
_entity_poly.pdbx_strand_id
1 'polypeptide(L)'
;MTATGPSPSFGELRTHLVRTTSLTPNEADRVIAEVLRYFDEDVPGFVRRRHRELQARGLHNPQAFERISEELSHRRFVSPALSLRQLRRIVYT
;
A
#
# COMPACT_ATOMS: atom_id res chain seq x y z
N MET A 1 -20.20 -3.15 8.73
CA MET A 1 -20.41 -1.87 8.03
C MET A 1 -19.17 -1.59 7.18
N THR A 2 -19.15 -2.06 5.93
CA THR A 2 -18.03 -1.94 5.01
C THR A 2 -18.17 -0.64 4.21
N ALA A 3 -17.24 0.29 4.41
CA ALA A 3 -17.17 1.52 3.66
C ALA A 3 -16.78 1.21 2.21
N THR A 4 -17.76 1.16 1.31
CA THR A 4 -17.51 1.28 -0.13
C THR A 4 -17.34 2.76 -0.42
N GLY A 5 -16.11 3.27 -0.27
CA GLY A 5 -15.75 4.56 -0.84
C GLY A 5 -15.87 4.50 -2.37
N PRO A 6 -16.16 5.62 -3.06
CA PRO A 6 -16.23 5.62 -4.51
C PRO A 6 -14.90 5.12 -5.06
N SER A 7 -14.92 3.98 -5.75
CA SER A 7 -13.74 3.46 -6.42
C SER A 7 -13.20 4.54 -7.36
N PRO A 8 -11.88 4.83 -7.35
CA PRO A 8 -11.31 5.74 -8.32
C PRO A 8 -11.69 5.25 -9.72
N SER A 9 -12.17 6.14 -10.58
CA SER A 9 -12.46 5.77 -11.97
C SER A 9 -11.14 5.57 -12.71
N PHE A 10 -10.70 4.31 -12.86
CA PHE A 10 -9.45 3.95 -13.55
C PHE A 10 -9.59 3.95 -15.09
N GLY A 11 -10.56 4.69 -15.64
CA GLY A 11 -10.89 4.67 -17.08
C GLY A 11 -9.72 5.07 -17.99
N GLU A 12 -8.90 6.03 -17.58
CA GLU A 12 -7.70 6.44 -18.32
C GLU A 12 -6.62 5.35 -18.29
N LEU A 13 -6.41 4.71 -17.14
CA LEU A 13 -5.45 3.61 -16.98
C LEU A 13 -5.89 2.38 -17.79
N ARG A 14 -7.17 2.02 -17.74
CA ARG A 14 -7.75 0.96 -18.59
C ARG A 14 -7.52 1.26 -20.06
N THR A 15 -7.81 2.48 -20.51
CA THR A 15 -7.60 2.92 -21.90
C THR A 15 -6.14 2.82 -22.30
N HIS A 16 -5.23 3.24 -21.42
CA HIS A 16 -3.80 3.11 -21.64
C HIS A 16 -3.37 1.64 -21.79
N LEU A 17 -3.79 0.75 -20.88
CA LEU A 17 -3.43 -0.66 -20.89
C LEU A 17 -3.94 -1.39 -22.13
N VAL A 18 -5.20 -1.16 -22.52
CA VAL A 18 -5.76 -1.74 -23.76
C VAL A 18 -4.99 -1.26 -25.00
N ARG A 19 -4.45 -0.03 -24.98
CA ARG A 19 -3.69 0.53 -26.10
C ARG A 19 -2.25 0.01 -26.15
N THR A 20 -1.62 -0.24 -25.01
CA THR A 20 -0.19 -0.60 -24.92
C THR A 20 0.06 -2.10 -24.77
N THR A 21 -0.99 -2.89 -24.59
CA THR A 21 -0.94 -4.35 -24.42
C THR A 21 -2.00 -5.02 -25.31
N SER A 22 -2.01 -6.36 -25.34
CA SER A 22 -3.06 -7.13 -26.04
C SER A 22 -4.26 -7.45 -25.13
N LEU A 23 -4.39 -6.79 -23.97
CA LEU A 23 -5.48 -7.04 -23.04
C LEU A 23 -6.81 -6.50 -23.59
N THR A 24 -7.86 -7.30 -23.44
CA THR A 24 -9.23 -6.81 -23.58
C THR A 24 -9.57 -5.83 -22.45
N PRO A 25 -10.60 -4.98 -22.64
CA PRO A 25 -10.99 -4.03 -21.60
C PRO A 25 -11.37 -4.70 -20.27
N ASN A 26 -11.99 -5.89 -20.33
CA ASN A 26 -12.35 -6.66 -19.13
C ASN A 26 -11.12 -7.26 -18.43
N GLU A 27 -10.11 -7.70 -19.19
CA GLU A 27 -8.85 -8.19 -18.60
C GLU A 27 -8.06 -7.06 -17.96
N ALA A 28 -8.03 -5.88 -18.59
CA ALA A 28 -7.41 -4.70 -18.00
C ALA A 28 -8.08 -4.34 -16.66
N ASP A 29 -9.41 -4.36 -16.57
CA ASP A 29 -10.12 -4.13 -15.31
C ASP A 29 -9.79 -5.17 -14.23
N ARG A 30 -9.66 -6.45 -14.61
CA ARG A 30 -9.26 -7.52 -13.69
C ARG A 30 -7.83 -7.32 -13.17
N VAL A 31 -6.90 -6.95 -14.04
CA VAL A 31 -5.51 -6.66 -13.66
C VAL A 31 -5.45 -5.46 -12.72
N ILE A 32 -6.20 -4.39 -13.03
CA ILE A 32 -6.30 -3.22 -12.15
C ILE A 32 -6.84 -3.65 -10.78
N ALA A 33 -7.93 -4.41 -10.73
CA ALA A 33 -8.50 -4.89 -9.47
C ALA A 33 -7.55 -5.81 -8.69
N GLU A 34 -6.79 -6.66 -9.38
CA GLU A 34 -5.80 -7.56 -8.77
C GLU A 34 -4.62 -6.79 -8.18
N VAL A 35 -4.08 -5.84 -8.94
CA VAL A 35 -3.00 -4.96 -8.50
C VAL A 35 -3.44 -4.13 -7.30
N LEU A 36 -4.65 -3.56 -7.36
CA LEU A 36 -5.21 -2.83 -6.23
C LEU A 36 -5.39 -3.74 -5.02
N ARG A 37 -5.93 -4.94 -5.19
CA ARG A 37 -6.07 -5.93 -4.11
C ARG A 37 -4.72 -6.31 -3.50
N TYR A 38 -3.70 -6.47 -4.34
CA TYR A 38 -2.33 -6.74 -3.91
C TYR A 38 -1.76 -5.58 -3.07
N PHE A 39 -2.14 -4.34 -3.39
CA PHE A 39 -1.73 -3.13 -2.65
C PHE A 39 -2.72 -2.68 -1.56
N ASP A 40 -3.85 -3.36 -1.38
CA ASP A 40 -4.93 -3.00 -0.44
C ASP A 40 -4.59 -3.31 1.03
N GLU A 41 -3.35 -3.75 1.31
CA GLU A 41 -2.86 -3.74 2.69
C GLU A 41 -2.68 -2.29 3.14
N ASP A 42 -3.68 -1.80 3.87
CA ASP A 42 -3.72 -0.49 4.50
C ASP A 42 -2.39 -0.17 5.21
N VAL A 43 -1.94 1.08 5.09
CA VAL A 43 -0.63 1.52 5.60
C VAL A 43 -0.51 1.24 7.10
N PRO A 44 -1.51 1.57 7.95
CA PRO A 44 -1.59 1.08 9.32
C PRO A 44 -1.41 -0.42 9.51
N GLY A 45 -2.08 -1.24 8.69
CA GLY A 45 -1.98 -2.70 8.73
C GLY A 45 -0.56 -3.18 8.45
N PHE A 46 0.06 -2.68 7.38
CA PHE A 46 1.44 -2.95 7.02
C PHE A 46 2.42 -2.55 8.13
N VAL A 47 2.32 -1.33 8.64
CA VAL A 47 3.22 -0.78 9.68
C VAL A 47 3.15 -1.63 10.95
N ARG A 48 1.94 -1.99 11.41
CA ARG A 48 1.75 -2.83 12.61
C ARG A 48 2.29 -4.25 12.41
N ARG A 49 2.12 -4.83 11.22
CA ARG A 49 2.64 -6.17 10.91
C ARG A 49 4.17 -6.15 10.84
N ARG A 50 4.77 -5.24 10.07
CA ARG A 50 6.23 -5.14 9.93
C ARG A 50 6.93 -4.76 11.21
N HIS A 51 6.36 -3.86 12.02
CA HIS A 51 6.92 -3.53 13.33
C HIS A 51 7.03 -4.75 14.24
N ARG A 52 5.97 -5.58 14.32
CA ARG A 52 6.00 -6.84 15.07
C ARG A 52 7.05 -7.81 14.54
N GLU A 53 7.16 -7.95 13.22
CA GLU A 53 8.17 -8.82 12.59
C GLU A 53 9.61 -8.36 12.89
N LEU A 54 9.87 -7.05 12.93
CA LEU A 54 11.20 -6.51 13.26
C LEU A 54 11.51 -6.61 14.76
N GLN A 55 10.52 -6.38 15.63
CA GLN A 55 10.65 -6.61 17.07
C GLN A 55 10.96 -8.08 17.39
N ALA A 56 10.29 -9.02 16.73
CA ALA A 56 10.56 -10.45 16.88
C ALA A 56 11.99 -10.85 16.47
N ARG A 57 12.65 -10.05 15.64
CA ARG A 57 14.06 -10.21 15.24
C ARG A 57 15.04 -9.45 16.13
N GLY A 58 14.56 -8.82 17.21
CA GLY A 58 15.38 -8.09 18.17
C GLY A 58 15.78 -6.67 17.74
N LEU A 59 15.19 -6.10 16.69
CA LEU A 59 15.49 -4.71 16.31
C LEU A 59 14.87 -3.72 17.29
N HIS A 60 15.65 -2.72 17.69
CA HIS A 60 15.15 -1.67 18.57
C HIS A 60 14.18 -0.73 17.84
N ASN A 61 13.24 -0.14 18.59
CA ASN A 61 12.16 0.68 18.06
C ASN A 61 12.61 1.79 17.06
N PRO A 62 13.65 2.60 17.32
CA PRO A 62 14.10 3.62 16.37
C PRO A 62 14.48 3.02 15.01
N GLN A 63 15.30 1.96 15.02
CA GLN A 63 15.76 1.26 13.83
C GLN A 63 14.60 0.60 13.06
N ALA A 64 13.63 0.06 13.79
CA ALA A 64 12.43 -0.53 13.19
C ALA A 64 11.60 0.53 12.44
N PHE A 65 11.39 1.72 13.03
CA PHE A 65 10.62 2.78 12.39
C PHE A 65 11.34 3.41 11.19
N GLU A 66 12.66 3.57 11.26
CA GLU A 66 13.48 4.02 10.12
C GLU A 66 13.36 3.04 8.95
N ARG A 67 13.54 1.75 9.21
CA ARG A 67 13.44 0.71 8.18
C ARG A 67 12.02 0.60 7.60
N ILE A 68 10.98 0.73 8.41
CA ILE A 68 9.59 0.77 7.92
C ILE A 68 9.36 2.01 7.04
N SER A 69 9.94 3.15 7.39
CA SER A 69 9.86 4.38 6.57
C SER A 69 10.52 4.20 5.20
N GLU A 70 11.68 3.54 5.16
CA GLU A 70 12.36 3.18 3.90
C GLU A 70 11.54 2.15 3.10
N GLU A 71 10.97 1.12 3.73
CA GLU A 71 10.13 0.14 3.04
C GLU A 71 8.85 0.79 2.47
N LEU A 72 8.28 1.78 3.17
CA LEU A 72 7.11 2.54 2.71
C LEU A 72 7.42 3.48 1.55
N SER A 73 8.60 4.10 1.49
CA SER A 73 8.97 4.99 0.37
C SER A 73 9.10 4.24 -0.96
N HIS A 74 9.34 2.93 -0.92
CA HIS A 74 9.36 2.06 -2.09
C HIS A 74 7.96 1.51 -2.47
N ARG A 75 6.93 1.67 -1.62
CA ARG A 75 5.55 1.27 -1.94
C ARG A 75 4.91 2.31 -2.88
N ARG A 76 4.74 1.92 -4.14
CA ARG A 76 4.33 2.78 -5.25
C ARG A 76 2.87 3.26 -5.29
N PHE A 77 2.02 2.91 -4.33
CA PHE A 77 0.63 3.38 -4.30
C PHE A 77 0.31 4.16 -3.02
N VAL A 78 0.49 5.47 -3.15
CA VAL A 78 -0.16 6.56 -2.39
C VAL A 78 -0.14 6.42 -0.87
N SER A 79 1.04 6.27 -0.28
CA SER A 79 1.23 6.82 1.07
C SER A 79 2.01 8.12 0.94
N PRO A 80 1.45 9.30 1.29
CA PRO A 80 2.29 10.47 1.52
C PRO A 80 3.36 10.06 2.54
N ALA A 81 4.62 10.41 2.28
CA ALA A 81 5.75 10.01 3.12
C ALA A 81 5.42 10.25 4.60
N LEU A 82 5.25 9.16 5.35
CA LEU A 82 4.88 9.26 6.76
C LEU A 82 6.12 9.59 7.58
N SER A 83 6.02 10.65 8.38
CA SER A 83 7.04 10.96 9.39
C SER A 83 7.11 9.86 10.45
N LEU A 84 8.26 9.72 11.10
CA LEU A 84 8.45 8.80 12.23
C LEU A 84 7.38 9.00 13.33
N ARG A 85 6.92 10.24 13.53
CA ARG A 85 5.85 10.56 14.48
C ARG A 85 4.51 9.95 14.06
N GLN A 86 4.16 10.01 12.77
CA GLN A 86 2.95 9.38 12.23
C GLN A 86 3.02 7.85 12.33
N LEU A 87 4.18 7.25 12.04
CA LEU A 87 4.40 5.80 12.18
C LEU A 87 4.23 5.33 13.64
N ARG A 88 4.80 6.07 14.60
CA ARG A 88 4.63 5.77 16.03
C ARG A 88 3.16 5.83 16.46
N ARG A 89 2.42 6.83 15.96
CA ARG A 89 0.99 6.97 16.28
C ARG A 89 0.19 5.75 15.79
N ILE A 90 0.49 5.25 14.59
CA ILE A 90 -0.16 4.06 14.03
C ILE A 90 0.06 2.80 14.89
N VAL A 91 1.24 2.67 15.51
CA VAL A 91 1.60 1.49 16.32
C VAL A 91 1.03 1.57 17.74
N TYR A 92 1.05 2.76 18.36
CA TYR A 92 0.68 2.93 19.76
C TYR A 92 -0.76 3.43 20.00
N THR A 93 -1.53 3.64 18.93
CA THR A 93 -2.97 3.96 18.97
C THR A 93 -3.77 2.78 18.47
#